data_AF-A0A942VX39-F1
#
_entry.id   AF-A0A942VX39-F1
#
_cell.length_a   1.000
_cell.length_b   1.000
_cell.length_c   1.000
_cell.angle_alpha   90.00
_cell.angle_beta   90.00
_cell.angle_gamma   90.00
#
_symmetry.space_group_name_H-M   'P 1'
#
loop_
_entity.id
_entity.type
_entity.pdbx_description
1 polymer ?
#
loop_
_entity_poly.entity_id
_entity_poly.type
_entity_poly.pdbx_seq_one_letter_code
_entity_poly.pdbx_strand_id
1 'polypeptide(L)'
;MNKNMSETQKINDLKEALKNVVISDDTIEKSGVNKVISEVYEAMREKGYNPVNQFVGYIISGDPTYITSYKDARKKMSRIEQDELLEEIVTYYIENNL
;
A
#
# COMPACT_ATOMS: atom_id res chain seq x y z
N MET A 1 35.25 -22.54 23.01
CA MET A 1 35.32 -21.70 21.80
C MET A 1 33.91 -21.63 21.17
N ASN A 2 33.52 -20.43 20.74
CA ASN A 2 32.15 -19.91 20.57
C ASN A 2 31.16 -20.77 19.75
N LYS A 3 30.14 -21.35 20.41
CA LYS A 3 28.92 -21.87 19.73
C LYS A 3 28.08 -20.74 19.10
N ASN A 4 28.04 -19.59 19.74
CA ASN A 4 27.17 -18.47 19.36
C ASN A 4 27.55 -17.83 18.00
N MET A 5 28.83 -17.93 17.60
CA MET A 5 29.31 -17.36 16.35
C MET A 5 28.91 -18.21 15.12
N SER A 6 28.76 -19.53 15.31
CA SER A 6 28.29 -20.44 14.26
C SER A 6 26.77 -20.37 14.08
N GLU A 7 26.02 -20.19 15.18
CA GLU A 7 24.56 -20.04 15.14
C GLU A 7 24.16 -18.69 14.50
N THR A 8 24.90 -17.62 14.79
CA THR A 8 24.66 -16.30 14.17
C THR A 8 24.90 -16.33 12.67
N GLN A 9 25.94 -17.04 12.20
CA GLN A 9 26.21 -17.18 10.77
C GLN A 9 25.09 -17.96 10.06
N LYS A 10 24.64 -19.09 10.63
CA LYS A 10 23.53 -19.87 10.07
C LYS A 10 22.23 -19.06 9.98
N ILE A 11 21.94 -18.22 10.97
CA ILE A 11 20.76 -17.35 10.95
C ILE A 11 20.87 -16.29 9.85
N ASN A 12 22.06 -15.72 9.64
CA ASN A 12 22.27 -14.72 8.59
C ASN A 12 22.19 -15.34 7.19
N ASP A 13 22.79 -16.51 6.99
CA ASP A 13 22.72 -17.25 5.73
C ASP A 13 21.26 -17.66 5.41
N LEU A 14 20.48 -18.06 6.43
CA LEU A 14 19.04 -18.32 6.27
C LEU A 14 18.26 -17.05 5.88
N LYS A 15 18.56 -15.91 6.51
CA LYS A 15 17.91 -14.63 6.19
C LYS A 15 18.22 -14.17 4.78
N GLU A 16 19.46 -14.37 4.33
CA GLU A 16 19.90 -14.00 2.99
C GLU A 16 19.28 -14.91 1.91
N ALA A 17 19.17 -16.22 2.20
CA ALA A 17 18.46 -17.17 1.33
C ALA A 17 16.96 -16.87 1.23
N LEU A 18 16.31 -16.47 2.33
CA LEU A 18 14.88 -16.10 2.34
C LEU A 18 14.59 -14.78 1.63
N LYS A 19 15.57 -13.87 1.55
CA LYS A 19 15.44 -12.57 0.87
C LYS A 19 15.22 -12.70 -0.64
N ASN A 20 15.64 -13.81 -1.24
CA ASN A 20 15.56 -14.05 -2.69
C ASN A 20 14.43 -15.00 -3.10
N VAL A 21 13.78 -15.68 -2.13
CA VAL A 21 12.65 -16.60 -2.37
C VAL A 21 11.29 -15.90 -2.33
N VAL A 22 11.22 -14.74 -1.65
CA VAL A 22 10.01 -13.94 -1.59
C VAL A 22 10.25 -12.72 -2.47
N ILE A 23 9.34 -12.47 -3.41
CA ILE A 23 9.30 -11.36 -4.37
C ILE A 23 9.84 -11.70 -5.78
N SER A 24 9.26 -12.73 -6.38
CA SER A 24 8.84 -12.68 -7.78
C SER A 24 7.32 -12.86 -7.74
N ASP A 25 6.57 -11.77 -7.61
CA ASP A 25 5.17 -11.89 -7.23
C ASP A 25 4.36 -10.72 -7.77
N ASP A 26 3.54 -10.98 -8.78
CA ASP A 26 2.47 -10.10 -9.27
C ASP A 26 1.47 -9.75 -8.13
N THR A 27 1.59 -10.38 -6.96
CA THR A 27 0.88 -10.06 -5.71
C THR A 27 1.40 -8.77 -5.02
N ILE A 28 2.57 -8.26 -5.39
CA ILE A 28 3.17 -7.06 -4.76
C ILE A 28 2.54 -5.77 -5.28
N GLU A 29 2.06 -5.74 -6.53
CA GLU A 29 1.37 -4.56 -7.05
C GLU A 29 0.03 -4.32 -6.31
N LYS A 30 -0.75 -5.39 -6.05
CA LYS A 30 -1.95 -5.32 -5.19
C LYS A 30 -1.65 -4.85 -3.76
N SER A 31 -0.49 -5.20 -3.21
CA SER A 31 -0.05 -4.69 -1.90
C SER A 31 0.32 -3.20 -1.93
N GLY A 32 0.71 -2.68 -3.10
CA GLY A 32 1.10 -1.30 -3.32
C GLY A 32 -0.08 -0.34 -3.24
N VAL A 33 -1.17 -0.63 -3.98
CA VAL A 33 -2.38 0.19 -4.01
C VAL A 33 -3.00 0.30 -2.62
N ASN A 34 -3.24 -0.84 -1.96
CA ASN A 34 -3.80 -0.89 -0.61
C ASN A 34 -2.95 -0.11 0.41
N LYS A 35 -1.62 -0.23 0.32
CA LYS A 35 -0.71 0.53 1.18
C LYS A 35 -0.81 2.04 0.93
N VAL A 36 -0.82 2.46 -0.33
CA VAL A 36 -0.97 3.88 -0.68
C VAL A 36 -2.30 4.43 -0.20
N ILE A 37 -3.41 3.72 -0.40
CA ILE A 37 -4.74 4.12 0.08
C ILE A 37 -4.71 4.30 1.61
N SER A 38 -4.11 3.37 2.35
CA SER A 38 -3.97 3.45 3.81
C SER A 38 -3.16 4.67 4.26
N GLU A 39 -2.00 4.91 3.63
CA GLU A 39 -1.17 6.08 3.93
C GLU A 39 -1.89 7.41 3.63
N VAL A 40 -2.64 7.46 2.53
CA VAL A 40 -3.42 8.63 2.11
C VAL A 40 -4.61 8.86 3.04
N TYR A 41 -5.28 7.79 3.45
CA TYR A 41 -6.38 7.82 4.40
C TYR A 41 -5.94 8.46 5.72
N GLU A 42 -4.82 8.03 6.29
CA GLU A 42 -4.29 8.62 7.52
C GLU A 42 -3.84 10.07 7.32
N ALA A 43 -3.18 10.38 6.21
CA ALA A 43 -2.79 11.75 5.90
C ALA A 43 -4.00 12.70 5.78
N MET A 44 -5.12 12.21 5.25
CA MET A 44 -6.39 12.96 5.21
C MET A 44 -6.97 13.17 6.60
N ARG A 45 -7.02 12.12 7.43
CA ARG A 45 -7.53 12.21 8.81
C ARG A 45 -6.73 13.19 9.66
N GLU A 46 -5.40 13.15 9.59
CA GLU A 46 -4.52 14.06 10.33
C GLU A 46 -4.73 15.53 9.95
N LYS A 47 -5.18 15.80 8.72
CA LYS A 47 -5.50 17.15 8.25
C LYS A 47 -6.96 17.56 8.52
N GLY A 48 -7.77 16.68 9.10
CA GLY A 48 -9.17 16.94 9.42
C GLY A 48 -10.12 16.78 8.23
N TYR A 49 -9.69 16.14 7.14
CA TYR A 49 -10.60 15.78 6.06
C TYR A 49 -11.37 14.50 6.39
N ASN A 50 -12.57 14.34 5.82
CA ASN A 50 -13.26 13.05 5.79
C ASN A 50 -12.70 12.22 4.61
N PRO A 51 -11.91 11.17 4.86
CA PRO A 51 -11.22 10.49 3.76
C PRO A 51 -12.19 9.81 2.78
N VAL A 52 -13.30 9.26 3.27
CA VAL A 52 -14.29 8.57 2.42
C VAL A 52 -14.87 9.55 1.40
N ASN A 53 -15.31 10.72 1.84
CA ASN A 53 -15.85 11.73 0.94
C ASN A 53 -14.82 12.21 -0.08
N GLN A 54 -13.55 12.35 0.33
CA GLN A 54 -12.47 12.77 -0.57
C GLN A 54 -12.14 11.71 -1.62
N PHE A 55 -12.06 10.43 -1.22
CA PHE A 55 -11.86 9.33 -2.17
C PHE A 55 -13.02 9.20 -3.14
N VAL A 56 -14.27 9.33 -2.68
CA VAL A 56 -15.44 9.34 -3.57
C VAL A 56 -15.36 10.49 -4.57
N GLY A 57 -15.03 11.71 -4.11
CA GLY A 57 -14.84 12.87 -4.98
C GLY A 57 -13.73 12.65 -6.02
N TYR A 58 -12.61 12.08 -5.60
CA TYR A 58 -11.49 11.72 -6.48
C TYR A 58 -11.88 10.66 -7.51
N ILE A 59 -12.54 9.58 -7.11
CA ILE A 59 -12.94 8.46 -7.99
C ILE A 59 -13.97 8.91 -9.04
N ILE A 60 -14.88 9.84 -8.69
CA ILE A 60 -15.88 10.33 -9.64
C ILE A 60 -15.29 11.35 -10.62
N SER A 61 -14.40 12.23 -10.15
CA SER A 61 -13.95 13.39 -10.94
C SER A 61 -12.57 13.24 -11.59
N GLY A 62 -11.71 12.40 -11.03
CA GLY A 62 -10.29 12.33 -11.37
C GLY A 62 -9.46 13.52 -10.88
N ASP A 63 -10.07 14.47 -10.16
CA ASP A 63 -9.38 15.70 -9.75
C ASP A 63 -8.49 15.45 -8.52
N PRO A 64 -7.16 15.54 -8.64
CA PRO A 64 -6.23 15.29 -7.52
C PRO A 64 -6.35 16.32 -6.39
N THR A 65 -7.10 17.42 -6.54
CA THR A 65 -7.33 18.40 -5.47
C THR A 65 -8.10 17.81 -4.29
N TYR A 66 -8.92 16.78 -4.50
CA TYR A 66 -9.57 16.01 -3.42
C TYR A 66 -8.56 15.31 -2.51
N ILE A 67 -7.37 15.00 -3.01
CA ILE A 67 -6.30 14.38 -2.23
C ILE A 67 -5.42 15.48 -1.61
N THR A 68 -5.22 15.41 -0.29
CA THR A 68 -4.30 16.32 0.42
C THR A 68 -2.86 16.15 -0.08
N SER A 69 -2.09 17.24 -0.15
CA SER A 69 -0.64 17.16 -0.42
C SER A 69 0.18 16.76 0.81
N TYR A 70 -0.44 16.69 1.99
CA TYR A 70 0.23 16.32 3.23
C TYR A 70 0.84 14.91 3.16
N LYS A 71 2.06 14.74 3.70
CA LYS A 71 2.82 13.47 3.68
C LYS A 71 2.93 12.83 2.30
N ASP A 72 3.04 13.66 1.27
CA ASP A 72 3.10 13.26 -0.14
C ASP A 72 1.88 12.46 -0.63
N ALA A 73 0.74 12.51 0.09
CA ALA A 73 -0.43 11.69 -0.22
C ALA A 73 -0.92 11.88 -1.67
N ARG A 74 -1.08 13.13 -2.14
CA ARG A 74 -1.44 13.42 -3.54
C ARG A 74 -0.46 12.82 -4.54
N LYS A 75 0.84 12.91 -4.27
CA LYS A 75 1.89 12.38 -5.15
C LYS A 75 1.90 10.85 -5.17
N LYS A 76 1.53 10.20 -4.06
CA LYS A 76 1.38 8.75 -3.99
C LYS A 76 0.13 8.30 -4.77
N MET A 77 -1.00 8.98 -4.57
CA MET A 77 -2.25 8.70 -5.31
C MET A 77 -2.10 8.89 -6.81
N SER A 78 -1.36 9.90 -7.26
CA SER A 78 -1.18 10.17 -8.70
C SER A 78 -0.31 9.14 -9.44
N ARG A 79 0.19 8.11 -8.74
CA ARG A 79 0.92 6.98 -9.35
C ARG A 79 0.02 5.77 -9.60
N ILE A 80 -1.22 5.84 -9.13
CA ILE A 80 -2.22 4.79 -9.27
C ILE A 80 -3.24 5.29 -10.28
N GLU A 81 -3.52 4.48 -11.28
CA GLU A 81 -4.55 4.80 -12.25
C GLU A 81 -5.94 4.71 -11.59
N GLN A 82 -6.87 5.56 -12.03
CA GLN A 82 -8.17 5.68 -11.36
C GLN A 82 -9.02 4.42 -11.50
N ASP A 83 -8.92 3.74 -12.63
CA ASP A 83 -9.60 2.47 -12.90
C ASP A 83 -9.02 1.34 -12.04
N GLU A 84 -7.70 1.25 -11.89
CA GLU A 84 -7.03 0.30 -10.98
C GLU A 84 -7.52 0.47 -9.53
N LEU A 85 -7.60 1.73 -9.06
CA LEU A 85 -8.14 2.04 -7.73
C LEU A 85 -9.59 1.55 -7.57
N LEU A 86 -10.44 1.81 -8.57
CA LEU A 86 -11.85 1.43 -8.54
C LEU A 86 -12.01 -0.10 -8.59
N GLU A 87 -11.25 -0.77 -9.45
CA GLU A 87 -11.24 -2.22 -9.59
C GLU A 87 -10.90 -2.90 -8.26
N GLU A 88 -9.84 -2.45 -7.59
CA GLU A 88 -9.42 -3.01 -6.29
C GLU A 88 -10.51 -2.82 -5.22
N ILE A 89 -11.14 -1.65 -5.14
CA ILE A 89 -12.23 -1.38 -4.18
C ILE A 89 -13.44 -2.29 -4.43
N VAL A 90 -13.85 -2.43 -5.69
CA VAL A 90 -15.01 -3.27 -6.07
C VAL A 90 -14.71 -4.74 -5.83
N THR A 91 -13.52 -5.20 -6.22
CA THR A 91 -13.06 -6.58 -5.99
C THR A 91 -13.07 -6.91 -4.51
N TYR A 92 -12.45 -6.06 -3.68
CA TYR A 92 -12.44 -6.25 -2.24
C TYR A 92 -13.86 -6.32 -1.65
N TYR A 93 -14.78 -5.46 -2.10
CA TYR A 93 -16.17 -5.49 -1.63
C TYR A 93 -16.85 -6.81 -1.97
N ILE A 94 -16.73 -7.27 -3.22
CA ILE A 94 -17.33 -8.53 -3.68
C ILE A 94 -16.76 -9.71 -2.89
N GLU A 95 -15.44 -9.82 -2.76
CA GLU A 95 -14.79 -10.96 -2.08
C GLU A 95 -15.09 -11.04 -0.58
N ASN A 96 -15.42 -9.92 0.07
CA ASN A 96 -15.63 -9.88 1.53
C ASN A 96 -17.11 -9.78 1.94
N ASN A 97 -18.04 -9.57 1.00
CA ASN A 97 -19.46 -9.34 1.31
C ASN A 97 -20.45 -10.17 0.49
N LEU A 98 -20.00 -10.93 -0.52
CA LEU A 98 -20.82 -11.83 -1.34
C LEU A 98 -20.29 -13.27 -1.25
#